data_AF-A0A2Z4L7E9-F1
#
_entry.id   AF-A0A2Z4L7E9-F1
#
_cell.length_a   1.000
_cell.length_b   1.000
_cell.length_c   1.000
_cell.angle_alpha   90.00
_cell.angle_beta   90.00
_cell.angle_gamma   90.00
#
_symmetry.space_group_name_H-M   'P 1'
#
loop_
_entity.id
_entity.type
_entity.pdbx_description
1 polymer ?
#
loop_
_entity_poly.entity_id
_entity_poly.type
_entity_poly.pdbx_seq_one_letter_code
_entity_poly.pdbx_strand_id
1 'polypeptide(L)'
;MNDKTKIILLLIIFLMIIVLGFINIGLISSNNSQSEFNRTVSQASSIENISDMEFAKYYNKSITTSDESIDVFKNKTNYINEEILILQSFDDKSGNDTLKDYVNLEIKRLTSEKEAFDYLVRDMENYNRYKNKSITKDYALGVSNQNTMELERISNNTFGIKSECEYYLNMHPDIKEVLVNLNVDDDFYANNIQYSNITRII
;
A
#
# COMPACT_ATOMS: atom_id res chain seq x y z
N MET A 1 -51.33 -25.02 -29.85
CA MET A 1 -50.86 -24.47 -28.56
C MET A 1 -51.89 -23.46 -28.06
N ASN A 2 -52.50 -23.68 -26.90
CA ASN A 2 -53.55 -22.77 -26.40
C ASN A 2 -52.93 -21.49 -25.82
N ASP A 3 -53.73 -20.43 -25.70
CA ASP A 3 -53.24 -19.10 -25.30
C ASP A 3 -52.60 -19.06 -23.91
N LYS A 4 -53.04 -19.88 -22.96
CA LYS A 4 -52.37 -20.05 -21.66
C LYS A 4 -50.97 -20.63 -21.80
N THR A 5 -50.76 -21.60 -22.69
CA THR A 5 -49.43 -22.17 -22.94
C THR A 5 -48.49 -21.14 -23.58
N LYS A 6 -49.00 -20.28 -24.47
CA LYS A 6 -48.23 -19.15 -25.04
C LYS A 6 -47.82 -18.12 -23.99
N ILE A 7 -48.74 -17.74 -23.09
CA ILE A 7 -48.49 -16.78 -22.02
C ILE A 7 -47.45 -17.30 -21.03
N ILE A 8 -47.55 -18.58 -20.65
CA ILE A 8 -46.56 -19.22 -19.75
C ILE A 8 -45.18 -19.26 -20.41
N LEU A 9 -45.11 -19.60 -21.70
CA LEU A 9 -43.85 -19.62 -22.44
C LEU A 9 -43.20 -18.21 -22.49
N LEU A 10 -44.01 -17.18 -22.71
CA LEU A 10 -43.58 -15.78 -22.71
C LEU A 10 -43.02 -15.34 -21.35
N LEU A 11 -43.67 -15.73 -20.25
CA LEU A 11 -43.21 -15.45 -18.90
C LEU A 11 -41.87 -16.12 -18.58
N ILE A 12 -41.67 -17.37 -19.04
CA ILE A 12 -40.41 -18.09 -18.86
C ILE A 12 -39.27 -17.42 -19.64
N ILE A 13 -39.53 -17.01 -20.88
CA ILE A 13 -38.54 -16.28 -21.71
C ILE A 13 -38.19 -14.94 -21.05
N PHE A 14 -39.19 -14.21 -20.57
CA PHE A 14 -38.97 -12.95 -19.85
C PHE A 14 -38.12 -13.14 -18.59
N LEU A 15 -38.39 -14.19 -17.80
CA LEU A 15 -37.61 -14.53 -16.62
C LEU A 15 -36.15 -14.88 -16.98
N MET A 16 -35.93 -15.65 -18.06
CA MET A 16 -34.58 -15.96 -18.53
C MET A 16 -33.83 -14.72 -18.99
N ILE A 17 -34.46 -13.79 -19.70
CA ILE A 17 -33.84 -12.53 -20.13
C ILE A 17 -33.39 -11.71 -18.93
N ILE A 18 -34.20 -11.65 -17.86
CA ILE A 18 -33.85 -10.96 -16.62
C ILE A 18 -32.63 -11.62 -15.98
N VAL A 19 -32.64 -12.95 -15.81
CA VAL A 19 -31.52 -13.70 -15.19
C VAL A 19 -30.23 -13.53 -15.99
N LEU A 20 -30.30 -13.69 -17.32
CA LEU A 20 -29.15 -13.49 -18.21
C LEU A 20 -28.65 -12.03 -18.15
N GLY A 21 -29.57 -11.06 -18.06
CA GLY A 21 -29.23 -9.65 -17.88
C GLY A 21 -28.47 -9.39 -16.57
N PHE A 22 -28.92 -9.96 -15.45
CA PHE A 22 -28.22 -9.88 -14.16
C PHE A 22 -26.82 -10.50 -14.21
N ILE A 23 -26.68 -11.69 -14.82
CA ILE A 23 -25.38 -12.35 -15.00
C ILE A 23 -24.44 -11.46 -15.83
N ASN A 24 -24.93 -10.89 -16.93
CA ASN A 24 -24.13 -10.07 -17.83
C ASN A 24 -23.68 -8.76 -17.16
N ILE A 25 -24.56 -8.11 -16.39
CA ILE A 25 -24.23 -6.91 -15.60
C ILE A 25 -23.18 -7.24 -14.52
N GLY A 26 -23.32 -8.38 -13.83
CA GLY A 26 -22.34 -8.84 -12.84
C GLY A 26 -20.95 -9.08 -13.46
N LEU A 27 -20.89 -9.71 -14.63
CA LEU A 27 -19.64 -9.93 -15.36
C LEU A 27 -19.00 -8.62 -15.83
N ILE A 28 -19.78 -7.67 -16.36
CA ILE A 28 -19.28 -6.35 -16.78
C ILE A 28 -18.72 -5.58 -15.57
N SER A 29 -19.44 -5.56 -14.45
CA SER A 29 -18.99 -4.91 -13.22
C SER A 29 -17.69 -5.52 -12.67
N SER A 30 -17.58 -6.85 -12.69
CA SER A 30 -16.38 -7.58 -12.27
C SER A 30 -15.18 -7.28 -13.17
N ASN A 31 -15.37 -7.29 -14.49
CA ASN A 31 -14.29 -7.00 -15.45
C ASN A 31 -13.80 -5.54 -15.34
N ASN A 32 -14.72 -4.59 -15.12
CA ASN A 32 -14.37 -3.20 -14.90
C ASN A 32 -13.58 -3.03 -13.60
N SER A 33 -13.99 -3.71 -12.52
CA SER A 33 -13.28 -3.67 -11.23
C SER A 33 -11.87 -4.25 -11.35
N GLN A 34 -11.69 -5.37 -12.07
CA GLN A 34 -10.36 -5.95 -12.29
C GLN A 34 -9.46 -5.06 -13.15
N SER A 35 -9.99 -4.48 -14.22
CA SER A 35 -9.23 -3.57 -15.09
C SER A 35 -8.77 -2.32 -14.32
N GLU A 36 -9.66 -1.73 -13.52
CA GLU A 36 -9.35 -0.58 -12.69
C GLU A 36 -8.35 -0.96 -11.58
N PHE A 37 -8.48 -2.15 -10.98
CA PHE A 37 -7.52 -2.66 -10.00
C PHE A 37 -6.12 -2.73 -10.60
N ASN A 38 -5.97 -3.41 -11.74
CA ASN A 38 -4.69 -3.58 -12.43
C ASN A 38 -4.04 -2.22 -12.71
N ARG A 39 -4.83 -1.27 -13.24
CA ARG A 39 -4.37 0.09 -13.54
C ARG A 39 -3.90 0.81 -12.27
N THR A 40 -4.66 0.73 -11.18
CA THR A 40 -4.34 1.37 -9.91
C THR A 40 -3.05 0.80 -9.30
N VAL A 41 -2.94 -0.51 -9.14
CA VAL A 41 -1.75 -1.12 -8.51
C VAL A 41 -0.49 -0.91 -9.35
N SER A 42 -0.59 -0.96 -10.69
CA SER A 42 0.55 -0.63 -11.55
C SER A 42 0.98 0.83 -11.43
N GLN A 43 0.03 1.76 -11.27
CA GLN A 43 0.34 3.18 -11.08
C GLN A 43 0.99 3.44 -9.71
N ALA A 44 0.42 2.89 -8.63
CA ALA A 44 0.99 3.00 -7.29
C ALA A 44 2.41 2.41 -7.25
N SER A 45 2.59 1.20 -7.78
CA SER A 45 3.90 0.56 -7.88
C SER A 45 4.91 1.35 -8.72
N SER A 46 4.47 2.03 -9.79
CA SER A 46 5.39 2.87 -10.58
C SER A 46 5.92 4.05 -9.77
N ILE A 47 5.11 4.60 -8.85
CA ILE A 47 5.53 5.67 -7.94
C ILE A 47 6.47 5.13 -6.87
N GLU A 48 6.16 3.98 -6.26
CA GLU A 48 7.02 3.34 -5.26
C GLU A 48 8.42 3.09 -5.84
N ASN A 49 8.49 2.52 -7.06
CA ASN A 49 9.74 2.28 -7.78
C ASN A 49 10.57 3.57 -7.97
N ILE A 50 9.94 4.67 -8.38
CA ILE A 50 10.63 5.98 -8.53
C ILE A 50 11.16 6.43 -7.18
N SER A 51 10.31 6.36 -6.15
CA SER A 51 10.62 6.76 -4.78
C SER A 51 11.79 5.96 -4.20
N ASP A 52 11.81 4.65 -4.41
CA ASP A 52 12.85 3.74 -3.92
C ASP A 52 14.18 3.94 -4.64
N MET A 53 14.14 4.18 -5.96
CA MET A 53 15.34 4.55 -6.71
C MET A 53 15.94 5.87 -6.22
N GLU A 54 15.11 6.86 -5.88
CA GLU A 54 15.59 8.12 -5.31
C GLU A 54 16.13 7.96 -3.89
N PHE A 55 15.43 7.20 -3.05
CA PHE A 55 15.84 6.92 -1.69
C PHE A 55 17.15 6.11 -1.65
N ALA A 56 17.31 5.12 -2.53
CA ALA A 56 18.53 4.33 -2.66
C ALA A 56 19.74 5.19 -3.07
N LYS A 57 19.56 6.22 -3.90
CA LYS A 57 20.63 7.18 -4.22
C LYS A 57 21.08 7.95 -2.99
N TYR A 58 20.16 8.30 -2.10
CA TYR A 58 20.49 8.94 -0.82
C TYR A 58 21.22 7.98 0.11
N TYR A 59 20.71 6.76 0.31
CA TYR A 59 21.30 5.77 1.20
C TYR A 59 22.73 5.38 0.79
N ASN A 60 23.02 5.37 -0.51
CA ASN A 60 24.34 5.06 -1.04
C ASN A 60 25.33 6.26 -1.01
N LYS A 61 24.94 7.42 -0.47
CA LYS A 61 25.87 8.54 -0.26
C LYS A 61 26.73 8.30 0.97
N SER A 62 28.03 8.57 0.85
CA SER A 62 29.00 8.39 1.94
C SER A 62 28.88 9.42 3.06
N ILE A 63 28.34 10.61 2.78
CA ILE A 63 28.15 11.70 3.75
C ILE A 63 26.85 12.43 3.38
N THR A 64 26.01 12.68 4.37
CA THR A 64 24.76 13.45 4.25
C THR A 64 24.62 14.42 5.42
N THR A 65 24.05 15.57 5.17
CA THR A 65 23.66 16.51 6.22
C THR A 65 22.28 16.17 6.78
N SER A 66 21.96 16.67 7.98
CA SER A 66 20.63 16.53 8.58
C SER A 66 19.56 17.25 7.77
N ASP A 67 19.87 18.40 7.16
CA ASP A 67 18.93 19.13 6.29
C ASP A 67 18.62 18.35 5.02
N GLU A 68 19.64 17.81 4.34
CA GLU A 68 19.43 16.91 3.19
C GLU A 68 18.62 15.66 3.57
N SER A 69 18.84 15.13 4.77
CA SER A 69 18.08 13.97 5.26
C SER A 69 16.60 14.31 5.47
N ILE A 70 16.31 15.47 6.07
CA ILE A 70 14.94 15.98 6.23
C ILE A 70 14.24 16.11 4.88
N ASP A 71 14.91 16.72 3.89
CA ASP A 71 14.34 16.93 2.55
C ASP A 71 14.04 15.59 1.86
N VAL A 72 14.96 14.62 1.94
CA VAL A 72 14.75 13.28 1.37
C VAL A 72 13.60 12.55 2.06
N PHE A 73 13.53 12.55 3.39
CA PHE A 73 12.45 11.88 4.11
C PHE A 73 11.09 12.53 3.84
N LYS A 74 11.02 13.87 3.76
CA LYS A 74 9.80 14.58 3.36
C LYS A 74 9.38 14.24 1.93
N ASN A 75 10.32 14.13 1.00
CA ASN A 75 10.02 13.70 -0.37
C ASN A 75 9.51 12.25 -0.42
N LYS A 76 10.10 11.33 0.34
CA LYS A 76 9.59 9.95 0.47
C LYS A 76 8.16 9.94 1.04
N THR A 77 7.88 10.72 2.08
CA THR A 77 6.53 10.92 2.61
C THR A 77 5.55 11.43 1.55
N ASN A 78 5.98 12.35 0.67
CA ASN A 78 5.12 12.87 -0.40
C ASN A 78 4.79 11.79 -1.44
N TYR A 79 5.77 10.97 -1.85
CA TYR A 79 5.51 9.85 -2.74
C TYR A 79 4.54 8.84 -2.13
N ILE A 80 4.74 8.46 -0.86
CA ILE A 80 3.82 7.56 -0.17
C ILE A 80 2.39 8.15 -0.12
N ASN A 81 2.25 9.46 0.08
CA ASN A 81 0.92 10.11 0.03
C ASN A 81 0.28 9.99 -1.37
N GLU A 82 1.05 10.14 -2.45
CA GLU A 82 0.56 9.99 -3.82
C GLU A 82 0.10 8.55 -4.10
N GLU A 83 0.85 7.55 -3.62
CA GLU A 83 0.48 6.13 -3.71
C GLU A 83 -0.82 5.85 -2.96
N ILE A 84 -0.94 6.32 -1.72
CA ILE A 84 -2.16 6.19 -0.92
C ILE A 84 -3.36 6.82 -1.65
N LEU A 85 -3.20 8.02 -2.24
CA LEU A 85 -4.29 8.68 -2.96
C LEU A 85 -4.75 7.89 -4.19
N ILE A 86 -3.81 7.28 -4.92
CA ILE A 86 -4.12 6.43 -6.08
C ILE A 86 -4.88 5.19 -5.64
N LEU A 87 -4.39 4.50 -4.60
CA LEU A 87 -5.02 3.33 -4.02
C LEU A 87 -6.42 3.64 -3.47
N GLN A 88 -6.59 4.75 -2.75
CA GLN A 88 -7.89 5.20 -2.24
C GLN A 88 -8.88 5.48 -3.39
N SER A 89 -8.40 5.97 -4.53
CA SER A 89 -9.26 6.22 -5.69
C SER A 89 -9.88 4.95 -6.31
N PHE A 90 -9.35 3.77 -5.97
CA PHE A 90 -9.93 2.48 -6.34
C PHE A 90 -11.09 2.08 -5.43
N ASP A 91 -11.00 2.37 -4.13
CA ASP A 91 -12.04 2.03 -3.15
C ASP A 91 -13.39 2.68 -3.50
N ASP A 92 -13.34 3.91 -4.02
CA ASP A 92 -14.51 4.68 -4.45
C ASP A 92 -15.16 4.17 -5.75
N LYS A 93 -14.43 3.39 -6.57
CA LYS A 93 -14.84 3.04 -7.94
C LYS A 93 -15.11 1.54 -8.14
N SER A 94 -14.68 0.71 -7.20
CA SER A 94 -14.78 -0.75 -7.31
C SER A 94 -16.02 -1.28 -6.58
N GLY A 95 -16.71 -2.24 -7.20
CA GLY A 95 -17.75 -3.05 -6.56
C GLY A 95 -17.25 -4.40 -6.05
N ASN A 96 -15.94 -4.65 -6.13
CA ASN A 96 -15.33 -5.93 -5.76
C ASN A 96 -14.65 -5.83 -4.39
N ASP A 97 -15.33 -6.33 -3.36
CA ASP A 97 -14.87 -6.28 -1.98
C ASP A 97 -13.52 -6.98 -1.78
N THR A 98 -13.27 -8.09 -2.47
CA THR A 98 -11.99 -8.82 -2.36
C THR A 98 -10.80 -7.98 -2.82
N LEU A 99 -10.94 -7.24 -3.91
CA LEU A 99 -9.88 -6.35 -4.41
C LEU A 99 -9.74 -5.11 -3.50
N LYS A 100 -10.86 -4.61 -2.96
CA LYS A 100 -10.86 -3.47 -2.03
C LYS A 100 -10.16 -3.81 -0.73
N ASP A 101 -10.42 -4.98 -0.17
CA ASP A 101 -9.79 -5.46 1.05
C ASP A 101 -8.26 -5.53 0.90
N TYR A 102 -7.77 -6.03 -0.23
CA TYR A 102 -6.33 -6.01 -0.52
C TYR A 102 -5.77 -4.58 -0.64
N VAL A 103 -6.43 -3.71 -1.41
CA VAL A 103 -6.01 -2.29 -1.53
C VAL A 103 -6.00 -1.58 -0.18
N ASN A 104 -6.96 -1.89 0.69
CA ASN A 104 -7.01 -1.33 2.04
C ASN A 104 -5.88 -1.84 2.94
N LEU A 105 -5.39 -3.07 2.74
CA LEU A 105 -4.19 -3.56 3.42
C LEU A 105 -2.94 -2.80 2.94
N GLU A 106 -2.79 -2.56 1.64
CA GLU A 106 -1.68 -1.76 1.10
C GLU A 106 -1.69 -0.31 1.61
N ILE A 107 -2.87 0.32 1.67
CA ILE A 107 -3.00 1.67 2.25
C ILE A 107 -2.56 1.68 3.73
N LYS A 108 -2.90 0.65 4.51
CA LYS A 108 -2.46 0.52 5.91
C LYS A 108 -0.95 0.37 6.00
N ARG A 109 -0.34 -0.46 5.15
CA ARG A 109 1.13 -0.65 5.07
C ARG A 109 1.81 0.69 4.82
N LEU A 110 1.42 1.37 3.75
CA LEU A 110 1.97 2.67 3.34
C LEU A 110 1.77 3.74 4.42
N THR A 111 0.63 3.76 5.09
CA THR A 111 0.37 4.69 6.21
C THR A 111 1.35 4.46 7.37
N SER A 112 1.63 3.20 7.70
CA SER A 112 2.59 2.83 8.75
C SER A 112 4.03 3.20 8.35
N GLU A 113 4.43 2.96 7.10
CA GLU A 113 5.74 3.35 6.57
C GLU A 113 5.94 4.86 6.55
N LYS A 114 4.92 5.62 6.13
CA LYS A 114 4.92 7.08 6.21
C LYS A 114 5.12 7.57 7.64
N GLU A 115 4.45 6.96 8.61
CA GLU A 115 4.61 7.33 10.03
C GLU A 115 6.08 7.21 10.45
N ALA A 116 6.78 6.15 10.02
CA ALA A 116 8.21 6.00 10.27
C ALA A 116 9.05 7.15 9.68
N PHE A 117 8.80 7.57 8.44
CA PHE A 117 9.49 8.72 7.84
C PHE A 117 9.20 10.03 8.58
N ASP A 118 7.98 10.24 9.06
CA ASP A 118 7.62 11.40 9.87
C ASP A 118 8.42 11.44 11.20
N TYR A 119 8.70 10.30 11.82
CA TYR A 119 9.58 10.21 13.00
C TYR A 119 11.05 10.45 12.66
N LEU A 120 11.55 9.94 11.53
CA LEU A 120 12.91 10.20 11.07
C LEU A 120 13.14 11.70 10.80
N VAL A 121 12.16 12.39 10.23
CA VAL A 121 12.18 13.87 10.08
C VAL A 121 12.28 14.55 11.44
N ARG A 122 11.45 14.15 12.42
CA ARG A 122 11.46 14.73 13.77
C ARG A 122 12.82 14.53 14.45
N ASP A 123 13.45 13.39 14.27
CA ASP A 123 14.78 13.12 14.82
C ASP A 123 15.86 14.00 14.21
N MET A 124 15.85 14.18 12.88
CA MET A 124 16.80 15.08 12.21
C MET A 124 16.57 16.55 12.58
N GLU A 125 15.31 16.98 12.72
CA GLU A 125 14.94 18.32 13.18
C GLU A 125 15.39 18.54 14.64
N ASN A 126 15.22 17.54 15.51
CA ASN A 126 15.71 17.55 16.89
C ASN A 126 17.25 17.64 16.94
N TYR A 127 17.96 16.85 16.12
CA TYR A 127 19.41 16.95 16.00
C TYR A 127 19.86 18.34 15.53
N ASN A 128 19.19 18.93 14.54
CA ASN A 128 19.47 20.29 14.08
C ASN A 128 19.31 21.33 15.19
N ARG A 129 18.25 21.22 16.01
CA ARG A 129 18.04 22.10 17.18
C ARG A 129 19.18 21.97 18.18
N TYR A 130 19.64 20.75 18.46
CA TYR A 130 20.77 20.50 19.34
C TYR A 130 22.08 21.09 18.78
N LYS A 131 22.39 20.80 17.50
CA LYS A 131 23.57 21.31 16.80
C LYS A 131 23.63 22.85 16.83
N ASN A 132 22.48 23.50 16.70
CA ASN A 132 22.34 24.96 16.74
C ASN A 132 22.23 25.52 18.17
N LYS A 133 22.41 24.70 19.20
CA LYS A 133 22.37 25.06 20.63
C LYS A 133 21.03 25.66 21.08
N SER A 134 19.93 25.36 20.37
CA SER A 134 18.59 25.83 20.76
C SER A 134 17.90 24.91 21.78
N ILE A 135 18.44 23.70 21.99
CA ILE A 135 18.04 22.75 23.04
C ILE A 135 19.28 22.14 23.71
N THR A 136 19.10 21.60 24.92
CA THR A 136 20.17 20.89 25.62
C THR A 136 20.39 19.50 25.04
N LYS A 137 21.58 18.94 25.29
CA LYS A 137 21.90 17.55 24.95
C LYS A 137 20.90 16.57 25.57
N ASP A 138 20.56 16.76 26.84
CA ASP A 138 19.67 15.84 27.56
C ASP A 138 18.25 15.85 26.99
N TYR A 139 17.75 17.03 26.60
CA TYR A 139 16.47 17.13 25.91
C TYR A 139 16.52 16.42 24.55
N ALA A 140 17.58 16.67 23.77
CA ALA A 140 17.74 16.04 22.46
C ALA A 140 17.78 14.50 22.57
N LEU A 141 18.55 13.96 23.51
CA LEU A 141 18.62 12.52 23.77
C LEU A 141 17.29 11.96 24.26
N GLY A 142 16.56 12.69 25.12
CA GLY A 142 15.24 12.29 25.59
C GLY A 142 14.25 12.11 24.44
N VAL A 143 14.19 13.08 23.53
CA VAL A 143 13.33 13.03 22.33
C VAL A 143 13.76 11.88 21.41
N SER A 144 15.05 11.74 21.12
CA SER A 144 15.50 10.67 20.21
C SER A 144 15.33 9.27 20.79
N ASN A 145 15.44 9.09 22.10
CA ASN A 145 15.11 7.81 22.75
C ASN A 145 13.62 7.49 22.62
N GLN A 146 12.74 8.48 22.80
CA GLN A 146 11.30 8.31 22.60
C GLN A 146 10.97 7.95 21.13
N ASN A 147 11.55 8.69 20.18
CA ASN A 147 11.36 8.42 18.76
C ASN A 147 11.88 7.03 18.36
N THR A 148 12.99 6.57 18.93
CA THR A 148 13.52 5.22 18.70
C THR A 148 12.51 4.14 19.12
N MET A 149 11.90 4.28 20.31
CA MET A 149 10.88 3.34 20.78
C MET A 149 9.63 3.34 19.89
N GLU A 150 9.21 4.51 19.40
CA GLU A 150 8.09 4.61 18.46
C GLU A 150 8.42 4.01 17.09
N LEU A 151 9.63 4.23 16.57
CA LEU A 151 10.10 3.60 15.33
C LEU A 151 10.14 2.08 15.43
N GLU A 152 10.55 1.51 16.56
CA GLU A 152 10.47 0.07 16.82
C GLU A 152 9.03 -0.43 16.79
N ARG A 153 8.10 0.28 17.44
CA ARG A 153 6.67 -0.05 17.42
C ARG A 153 6.10 0.00 16.00
N ILE A 154 6.41 1.05 15.25
CA ILE A 154 5.97 1.24 13.86
C ILE A 154 6.54 0.14 12.98
N SER A 155 7.83 -0.18 13.11
CA SER A 155 8.47 -1.27 12.35
C SER A 155 7.78 -2.61 12.59
N ASN A 156 7.48 -2.96 13.84
CA ASN A 156 6.75 -4.17 14.17
C ASN A 156 5.33 -4.17 13.59
N ASN A 157 4.64 -3.02 13.62
CA ASN A 157 3.31 -2.86 13.04
C ASN A 157 3.33 -3.02 11.52
N THR A 158 4.25 -2.34 10.83
CA THR A 158 4.44 -2.47 9.37
C THR A 158 4.73 -3.93 8.99
N PHE A 159 5.58 -4.63 9.75
CA PHE A 159 5.86 -6.05 9.53
C PHE A 159 4.62 -6.93 9.71
N GLY A 160 3.80 -6.65 10.74
CA GLY A 160 2.51 -7.31 10.94
C GLY A 160 1.58 -7.14 9.73
N ILE A 161 1.46 -5.91 9.22
CA ILE A 161 0.63 -5.62 8.04
C ILE A 161 1.17 -6.31 6.78
N LYS A 162 2.49 -6.28 6.54
CA LYS A 162 3.11 -7.02 5.41
C LYS A 162 2.78 -8.52 5.48
N SER A 163 2.78 -9.10 6.67
CA SER A 163 2.38 -10.50 6.89
C SER A 163 0.89 -10.73 6.61
N GLU A 164 0.02 -9.77 6.95
CA GLU A 164 -1.41 -9.81 6.61
C GLU A 164 -1.63 -9.73 5.09
N CYS A 165 -0.92 -8.86 4.37
CA CYS A 165 -0.94 -8.80 2.91
C CYS A 165 -0.54 -10.15 2.28
N GLU A 166 0.57 -10.74 2.75
CA GLU A 166 1.03 -12.04 2.25
C GLU A 166 -0.02 -13.13 2.49
N TYR A 167 -0.57 -13.22 3.71
CA TYR A 167 -1.61 -14.18 4.03
C TYR A 167 -2.83 -13.99 3.12
N TYR A 168 -3.26 -12.74 2.89
CA TYR A 168 -4.37 -12.42 2.02
C TYR A 168 -4.13 -12.87 0.58
N LEU A 169 -2.95 -12.59 0.02
CA LEU A 169 -2.58 -13.01 -1.34
C LEU A 169 -2.46 -14.53 -1.49
N ASN A 170 -2.08 -15.25 -0.43
CA ASN A 170 -2.06 -16.71 -0.45
C ASN A 170 -3.48 -17.30 -0.42
N MET A 171 -4.45 -16.61 0.17
CA MET A 171 -5.87 -16.98 0.13
C MET A 171 -6.56 -16.58 -1.19
N HIS A 172 -5.99 -15.60 -1.91
CA HIS A 172 -6.49 -15.07 -3.18
C HIS A 172 -5.41 -15.13 -4.28
N PRO A 173 -5.04 -16.34 -4.74
CA PRO A 173 -3.92 -16.54 -5.66
C PRO A 173 -4.12 -15.88 -7.03
N ASP A 174 -5.35 -15.63 -7.43
CA ASP A 174 -5.71 -14.86 -8.62
C ASP A 174 -5.22 -13.41 -8.56
N ILE A 175 -5.32 -12.77 -7.38
CA ILE A 175 -4.77 -11.43 -7.16
C ILE A 175 -3.24 -11.48 -7.24
N LYS A 176 -2.62 -12.46 -6.56
CA LYS A 176 -1.16 -12.64 -6.57
C LYS A 176 -0.62 -12.83 -7.99
N GLU A 177 -1.26 -13.67 -8.79
CA GLU A 177 -0.89 -13.90 -10.18
C GLU A 177 -1.01 -12.61 -11.01
N VAL A 178 -2.07 -11.82 -10.82
CA VAL A 178 -2.22 -10.52 -11.47
C VAL A 178 -1.07 -9.57 -11.11
N LEU A 179 -0.73 -9.45 -9.83
CA LEU A 179 0.37 -8.58 -9.38
C LEU A 179 1.70 -8.99 -10.02
N VAL A 180 2.02 -10.29 -10.00
CA VAL A 180 3.22 -10.84 -10.65
C VAL A 180 3.21 -10.56 -12.15
N ASN A 181 2.09 -10.80 -12.83
CA ASN A 181 1.95 -10.59 -14.28
C ASN A 181 2.05 -9.12 -14.68
N LEU A 182 1.61 -8.21 -13.82
CA LEU A 182 1.75 -6.77 -14.01
C LEU A 182 3.17 -6.28 -13.73
N ASN A 183 4.05 -7.15 -13.21
CA ASN A 183 5.41 -6.80 -12.78
C ASN A 183 5.38 -5.55 -11.89
N VAL A 184 4.47 -5.54 -10.92
CA VAL A 184 4.47 -4.51 -9.87
C VAL A 184 5.73 -4.68 -9.00
N ASP A 185 5.91 -3.76 -8.07
CA ASP A 185 7.02 -3.80 -7.12
C ASP A 185 6.89 -5.04 -6.24
N ASP A 186 8.03 -5.64 -5.88
CA ASP A 186 8.02 -6.89 -5.14
C ASP A 186 7.46 -6.70 -3.73
N ASP A 187 7.50 -5.50 -3.15
CA ASP A 187 6.83 -5.20 -1.88
C ASP A 187 5.30 -5.42 -1.93
N PHE A 188 4.67 -5.47 -3.11
CA PHE A 188 3.25 -5.82 -3.27
C PHE A 188 2.97 -7.33 -3.30
N TYR A 189 3.94 -8.22 -3.57
CA TYR A 189 3.63 -9.67 -3.72
C TYR A 189 4.73 -10.64 -3.27
N ALA A 190 5.90 -10.15 -2.89
CA ALA A 190 7.02 -10.97 -2.47
C ALA A 190 6.76 -11.60 -1.10
N ASN A 191 7.11 -12.88 -1.01
CA ASN A 191 7.16 -13.60 0.25
C ASN A 191 8.45 -13.22 0.98
N ASN A 192 8.51 -12.02 1.56
CA ASN A 192 9.71 -11.52 2.24
C ASN A 192 9.86 -12.05 3.68
N ILE A 193 9.63 -13.36 3.91
CA ILE A 193 10.13 -14.05 5.11
C ILE A 193 11.48 -14.71 4.79
N GLN A 194 12.49 -13.89 4.53
CA GLN A 194 13.87 -14.21 4.87
C GLN A 194 14.47 -13.07 5.71
N TYR A 195 14.12 -13.03 7.00
CA TYR A 195 14.85 -12.19 7.95
C TYR A 195 16.03 -12.99 8.51
N SER A 196 17.16 -12.98 7.80
CA SER A 196 18.43 -13.25 8.47
C SER A 196 18.74 -12.07 9.38
N ASN A 197 18.63 -12.30 10.70
CA ASN A 197 19.35 -11.61 11.77
C ASN A 197 19.87 -10.20 11.46
N ILE A 198 19.11 -9.16 11.83
CA ILE A 198 19.72 -7.95 12.39
C ILE A 198 19.46 -7.98 13.90
N THR A 199 20.01 -9.02 14.52
CA THR A 199 20.44 -8.93 15.91
C THR A 199 21.88 -8.42 15.88
N ARG A 200 22.14 -7.34 16.62
CA ARG A 200 23.44 -6.72 16.95
C ARG A 200 24.01 -5.75 15.92
N ILE A 201 23.90 -4.47 16.23
CA ILE A 201 25.08 -3.60 16.32
C ILE A 201 25.16 -3.09 17.77
N ILE A 202 26.39 -3.10 18.26
CA ILE A 202 26.88 -3.04 19.64
C ILE A 202 26.55 -1.71 20.32
#